data_AF-A0A1R0ZZ34-F1
#
_entry.id   AF-A0A1R0ZZ34-F1
#
_cell.length_a   1.000
_cell.length_b   1.000
_cell.length_c   1.000
_cell.angle_alpha   90.00
_cell.angle_beta   90.00
_cell.angle_gamma   90.00
#
_symmetry.space_group_name_H-M   'P 1'
#
loop_
_entity.id
_entity.type
_entity.pdbx_description
1 polymer ?
#
loop_
_entity_poly.entity_id
_entity_poly.type
_entity_poly.pdbx_seq_one_letter_code
_entity_poly.pdbx_strand_id
1 'polypeptide(L)'
;MKEESIYFHGGIYRFTFPYIGGHARNEENEVKVYHCDVELRVGQEDDMKQGKLVTVIITAQEGSMGIQSNIHFIATKIRIAFFDSIFIEKHWEKPKVPEHQIRWIERHLFSKAPYSTMEDEINEVSMMWDAKKHAYHSPAWTKVENVWK
;
A
#
# COMPACT_ATOMS: atom_id res chain seq x y z
N MET A 1 -6.39 30.00 -14.15
CA MET A 1 -6.33 28.65 -13.56
C MET A 1 -7.68 28.38 -12.92
N LYS A 2 -8.36 27.29 -13.29
CA LYS A 2 -9.53 26.84 -12.53
C LYS A 2 -9.00 25.96 -11.40
N GLU A 3 -9.13 26.43 -10.16
CA GLU A 3 -9.00 25.57 -8.99
C GLU A 3 -10.19 24.61 -8.99
N GLU A 4 -9.94 23.35 -9.35
CA GLU A 4 -10.88 22.29 -9.02
C GLU A 4 -10.71 21.97 -7.54
N SER A 5 -11.65 22.45 -6.73
CA SER A 5 -11.76 22.04 -5.34
C SER A 5 -12.19 20.58 -5.31
N ILE A 6 -11.22 19.67 -5.19
CA ILE A 6 -11.50 18.26 -4.85
C ILE A 6 -12.12 18.30 -3.45
N TYR A 7 -13.43 18.04 -3.34
CA TYR A 7 -14.11 17.98 -2.06
C TYR A 7 -13.46 16.87 -1.23
N PHE A 8 -12.65 17.30 -0.27
CA PHE A 8 -11.81 16.47 0.56
C PHE A 8 -12.64 15.85 1.69
N HIS A 9 -12.66 14.52 1.76
CA HIS A 9 -13.14 13.79 2.93
C HIS A 9 -11.95 13.03 3.50
N GLY A 10 -11.20 13.71 4.38
CA GLY A 10 -10.15 13.08 5.18
C GLY A 10 -10.73 11.86 5.87
N GLY A 11 -10.04 10.74 5.76
CA GLY A 11 -10.56 9.46 6.20
C GLY A 11 -9.48 8.43 6.32
N ILE A 12 -9.71 7.46 7.21
CA ILE A 12 -8.89 6.28 7.38
C ILE A 12 -9.75 5.09 6.96
N TYR A 13 -9.34 4.41 5.89
CA TYR A 13 -9.99 3.20 5.39
C TYR A 13 -9.14 2.00 5.76
N ARG A 14 -9.75 1.00 6.40
CA ARG A 14 -9.07 -0.23 6.84
C ARG A 14 -9.76 -1.44 6.24
N PHE A 15 -8.99 -2.34 5.66
CA PHE A 15 -9.51 -3.61 5.14
C PHE A 15 -8.41 -4.66 5.09
N THR A 16 -8.80 -5.93 5.11
CA THR A 16 -7.90 -7.05 4.83
C THR A 16 -7.91 -7.33 3.34
N PHE A 17 -6.72 -7.50 2.75
CA PHE A 17 -6.54 -7.69 1.32
C PHE A 17 -5.93 -9.07 1.01
N PRO A 18 -6.59 -9.89 0.17
CA PRO A 18 -6.05 -11.17 -0.23
C PRO A 18 -5.01 -11.01 -1.35
N TYR A 19 -3.92 -11.77 -1.27
CA TYR A 19 -2.90 -11.84 -2.32
C TYR A 19 -2.37 -13.27 -2.51
N ILE A 20 -1.80 -13.53 -3.68
CA ILE A 20 -1.22 -14.83 -4.05
C ILE A 20 0.28 -14.60 -4.17
N GLY A 21 1.08 -15.48 -3.56
CA GLY A 21 2.54 -15.46 -3.71
C GLY A 21 2.97 -15.98 -5.09
N GLY A 22 4.21 -15.69 -5.50
CA GLY A 22 4.73 -16.03 -6.84
C GLY A 22 4.67 -17.52 -7.23
N HIS A 23 4.51 -18.44 -6.28
CA HIS A 23 4.29 -19.87 -6.55
C HIS A 23 2.80 -20.20 -6.39
N ALA A 24 2.05 -20.02 -7.46
CA ALA A 24 0.59 -20.11 -7.44
C ALA A 24 0.03 -21.54 -7.30
N ARG A 25 0.86 -22.59 -7.26
CA ARG A 25 0.42 -23.97 -7.01
C ARG A 25 1.42 -24.71 -6.12
N ASN A 26 0.93 -25.32 -5.04
CA ASN A 26 1.68 -26.35 -4.34
C ASN A 26 1.68 -27.66 -5.15
N GLU A 27 2.43 -28.67 -4.69
CA GLU A 27 2.51 -29.99 -5.35
C GLU A 27 1.14 -30.71 -5.42
N GLU A 28 0.15 -30.21 -4.67
CA GLU A 28 -1.23 -30.73 -4.58
C GLU A 28 -2.22 -29.92 -5.45
N ASN A 29 -1.74 -29.05 -6.34
CA ASN A 29 -2.56 -28.19 -7.22
C ASN A 29 -3.42 -27.12 -6.50
N GLU A 30 -3.15 -26.85 -5.22
CA GLU A 30 -3.83 -25.82 -4.44
C GLU A 30 -3.15 -24.45 -4.56
N VAL A 31 -3.96 -23.39 -4.56
CA VAL A 31 -3.48 -22.01 -4.55
C VAL A 31 -3.49 -21.50 -3.11
N LYS A 32 -2.31 -21.24 -2.54
CA LYS A 32 -2.23 -20.63 -1.21
C LYS A 32 -2.54 -19.13 -1.31
N VAL A 33 -3.65 -18.72 -0.70
CA VAL A 33 -4.04 -17.32 -0.56
C VAL A 33 -3.53 -16.79 0.77
N TYR A 34 -2.78 -15.70 0.70
CA TYR A 34 -2.28 -14.96 1.85
C TYR A 34 -3.12 -13.70 2.05
N HIS A 35 -3.06 -13.13 3.25
CA HIS A 35 -3.80 -11.93 3.61
C HIS A 35 -2.85 -10.90 4.23
N CYS A 36 -3.12 -9.62 3.97
CA CYS A 36 -2.45 -8.51 4.62
C CYS A 36 -3.48 -7.47 5.06
N ASP A 37 -3.14 -6.70 6.10
CA ASP A 37 -4.00 -5.60 6.54
C ASP A 37 -3.56 -4.33 5.85
N VAL A 38 -4.51 -3.61 5.27
CA VAL A 38 -4.27 -2.39 4.51
C VAL A 38 -4.98 -1.23 5.21
N GLU A 39 -4.25 -0.14 5.43
CA GLU A 39 -4.77 1.12 5.94
C GLU A 39 -4.46 2.24 4.94
N LEU A 40 -5.49 2.86 4.38
CA LEU A 40 -5.37 4.05 3.54
C LEU A 40 -5.73 5.27 4.39
N ARG A 41 -4.78 6.18 4.55
CA ARG A 41 -4.99 7.47 5.21
C ARG A 41 -5.02 8.56 4.16
N VAL A 42 -6.10 9.32 4.10
CA VAL A 42 -6.30 10.37 3.10
C VAL A 42 -6.25 11.74 3.77
N GLY A 43 -5.35 12.60 3.28
CA GLY A 43 -5.03 13.96 3.71
C GLY A 43 -4.87 14.15 5.21
N GLN A 44 -4.07 13.29 5.84
CA GLN A 44 -3.61 13.55 7.20
C GLN A 44 -2.74 14.81 7.21
N GLU A 45 -2.92 15.67 8.19
CA GLU A 45 -2.27 16.99 8.23
C GLU A 45 -0.74 16.90 8.08
N ASP A 46 -0.12 15.95 8.78
CA ASP A 46 1.34 15.80 8.78
C ASP A 46 1.89 15.18 7.49
N ASP A 47 1.09 14.35 6.81
CA ASP A 47 1.39 13.85 5.46
C ASP A 47 1.26 14.96 4.42
N MET A 48 0.21 15.79 4.55
CA MET A 48 -0.05 16.92 3.66
C MET A 48 1.07 17.97 3.74
N LYS A 49 1.64 18.21 4.92
CA LYS A 49 2.83 19.08 5.10
C LYS A 49 4.04 18.59 4.29
N GLN A 50 4.11 17.29 4.00
CA GLN A 50 5.16 16.65 3.20
C GLN A 50 4.76 16.48 1.72
N GLY A 51 3.63 17.06 1.30
CA GLY A 51 3.10 16.93 -0.05
C GLY A 51 2.52 15.55 -0.36
N LYS A 52 2.21 14.74 0.65
CA LYS A 52 1.60 13.43 0.51
C LYS A 52 0.10 13.51 0.78
N LEU A 53 -0.70 13.24 -0.23
CA LEU A 53 -2.16 13.22 -0.13
C LEU A 53 -2.66 11.91 0.47
N VAL A 54 -2.01 10.80 0.14
CA VAL A 54 -2.43 9.47 0.56
C VAL A 54 -1.25 8.71 1.12
N THR A 55 -1.42 8.16 2.31
CA THR A 55 -0.49 7.19 2.89
C THR A 55 -1.15 5.82 2.94
N VAL A 56 -0.56 4.85 2.25
CA VAL A 56 -1.03 3.47 2.19
C VAL A 56 -0.08 2.62 3.01
N ILE A 57 -0.59 2.02 4.08
CA ILE A 57 0.17 1.14 4.98
C ILE A 57 -0.27 -0.30 4.73
N ILE A 58 0.66 -1.12 4.26
CA ILE A 58 0.46 -2.56 4.03
C ILE A 58 1.16 -3.29 5.17
N THR A 59 0.37 -3.93 6.02
CA THR A 59 0.84 -4.63 7.21
C THR A 59 0.81 -6.14 6.99
N ALA A 60 1.95 -6.78 7.18
CA ALA A 60 2.04 -8.24 7.22
C ALA A 60 1.27 -8.80 8.42
N GLN A 61 0.40 -9.77 8.15
CA GLN A 61 -0.19 -10.59 9.20
C GLN A 61 0.83 -11.62 9.69
N GLU A 62 0.61 -12.12 10.90
CA GLU A 62 1.48 -13.12 11.50
C GLU A 62 1.62 -14.36 10.59
N GLY A 63 2.84 -14.82 10.35
CA GLY A 63 3.12 -15.96 9.46
C GLY A 63 2.99 -15.67 7.95
N SER A 64 2.65 -14.43 7.55
CA SER A 64 2.60 -14.04 6.14
C SER A 64 4.02 -13.76 5.59
N MET A 65 4.72 -14.83 5.26
CA MET A 65 5.95 -14.72 4.47
C MET A 65 5.62 -14.16 3.09
N GLY A 66 6.34 -13.12 2.66
CA GLY A 66 6.38 -12.71 1.25
C GLY A 66 5.62 -11.45 0.87
N ILE A 67 5.16 -10.59 1.81
CA ILE A 67 4.67 -9.26 1.43
C ILE A 67 5.76 -8.46 0.71
N GLN A 68 6.98 -8.44 1.25
CA GLN A 68 8.10 -7.72 0.65
C GLN A 68 8.31 -8.09 -0.82
N SER A 69 8.32 -9.39 -1.15
CA SER A 69 8.48 -9.88 -2.52
C SER A 69 7.29 -9.56 -3.44
N ASN A 70 6.10 -9.32 -2.87
CA ASN A 70 4.86 -9.07 -3.62
C ASN A 70 4.34 -7.62 -3.47
N ILE A 71 5.09 -6.73 -2.82
CA ILE A 71 4.59 -5.40 -2.40
C ILE A 71 4.11 -4.58 -3.59
N HIS A 72 4.82 -4.62 -4.71
CA HIS A 72 4.48 -3.91 -5.93
C HIS A 72 3.19 -4.46 -6.58
N PHE A 73 2.96 -5.77 -6.55
CA PHE A 73 1.70 -6.38 -7.01
C PHE A 73 0.53 -5.99 -6.12
N ILE A 74 0.72 -6.03 -4.80
CA ILE A 74 -0.31 -5.64 -3.82
C ILE A 74 -0.65 -4.16 -4.00
N ALA A 75 0.35 -3.28 -4.03
CA ALA A 75 0.20 -1.85 -4.24
C ALA A 75 -0.53 -1.54 -5.55
N THR A 76 -0.19 -2.26 -6.64
CA THR A 76 -0.86 -2.12 -7.94
C THR A 76 -2.34 -2.39 -7.83
N LYS A 77 -2.72 -3.51 -7.21
CA LYS A 77 -4.13 -3.87 -7.04
C LYS A 77 -4.87 -2.88 -6.16
N ILE A 78 -4.24 -2.39 -5.09
CA ILE A 78 -4.84 -1.36 -4.22
C ILE A 78 -5.09 -0.06 -5.01
N ARG A 79 -4.08 0.40 -5.77
CA ARG A 79 -4.16 1.61 -6.60
C ARG A 79 -5.29 1.52 -7.62
N ILE A 80 -5.47 0.37 -8.27
CA ILE A 80 -6.52 0.19 -9.29
C ILE A 80 -7.90 0.02 -8.63
N ALA A 81 -8.01 -0.78 -7.57
CA ALA A 81 -9.31 -1.15 -7.02
C ALA A 81 -9.95 -0.06 -6.15
N PHE A 82 -9.15 0.70 -5.40
CA PHE A 82 -9.67 1.60 -4.37
C PHE A 82 -9.61 3.08 -4.73
N PHE A 83 -8.64 3.53 -5.53
CA PHE A 83 -8.49 4.98 -5.78
C PHE A 83 -9.62 5.53 -6.66
N ASP A 84 -10.07 4.78 -7.67
CA ASP A 84 -11.25 5.13 -8.48
C ASP A 84 -12.48 5.37 -7.59
N SER A 85 -12.69 4.51 -6.59
CA SER A 85 -13.82 4.62 -5.68
C SER A 85 -13.68 5.76 -4.67
N ILE A 86 -12.48 5.96 -4.11
CA ILE A 86 -12.24 6.94 -3.04
C ILE A 86 -12.16 8.37 -3.59
N PHE A 87 -11.50 8.56 -4.74
CA PHE A 87 -11.26 9.88 -5.32
C PHE A 87 -12.22 10.20 -6.48
N ILE A 88 -13.17 9.30 -6.78
CA ILE A 88 -14.04 9.37 -7.97
C ILE A 88 -13.15 9.54 -9.21
N GLU A 89 -12.03 8.80 -9.27
CA GLU A 89 -11.20 8.72 -10.47
C GLU A 89 -11.90 7.82 -11.47
N LYS A 90 -11.78 8.16 -12.76
CA LYS A 90 -12.00 7.19 -13.82
C LYS A 90 -10.61 6.76 -14.29
N HIS A 91 -10.26 5.49 -14.13
CA HIS A 91 -8.94 4.94 -14.53
C HIS A 91 -8.48 5.24 -15.98
N TRP A 92 -9.39 5.67 -16.85
CA TRP A 92 -9.12 6.07 -18.24
C TRP A 92 -8.89 7.58 -18.43
N GLU A 93 -9.09 8.40 -17.40
CA GLU A 93 -8.75 9.84 -17.37
C GLU A 93 -7.40 10.05 -16.64
N LYS A 94 -6.87 11.28 -16.65
CA LYS A 94 -5.65 11.62 -15.90
C LYS A 94 -5.91 11.34 -14.40
N PRO A 95 -5.01 10.62 -13.69
CA PRO A 95 -5.25 10.29 -12.30
C PRO A 95 -5.38 11.55 -11.45
N LYS A 96 -6.42 11.62 -10.60
CA LYS A 96 -6.63 12.77 -9.70
C LYS A 96 -5.60 12.82 -8.59
N VAL A 97 -5.10 11.66 -8.14
CA VAL A 97 -3.99 11.51 -7.21
C VAL A 97 -2.72 11.19 -8.00
N PRO A 98 -1.80 12.15 -8.13
CA PRO A 98 -0.50 11.91 -8.74
C PRO A 98 0.34 10.95 -7.89
N GLU A 99 1.13 10.12 -8.55
CA GLU A 99 1.96 9.10 -7.90
C GLU A 99 2.93 9.64 -6.85
N HIS A 100 3.48 10.85 -7.05
CA HIS A 100 4.37 11.50 -6.08
C HIS A 100 3.66 11.93 -4.78
N GLN A 101 2.33 12.06 -4.82
CA GLN A 101 1.50 12.37 -3.64
C GLN A 101 1.04 11.11 -2.90
N ILE A 102 1.38 9.91 -3.40
CA ILE A 102 1.14 8.64 -2.73
C ILE A 102 2.39 8.26 -1.95
N ARG A 103 2.21 7.87 -0.70
CA ARG A 103 3.24 7.33 0.17
C ARG A 103 2.90 5.86 0.47
N TRP A 104 3.84 4.96 0.19
CA TRP A 104 3.67 3.53 0.45
C TRP A 104 4.53 3.12 1.63
N ILE A 105 3.90 2.50 2.62
CA ILE A 105 4.55 1.99 3.83
C ILE A 105 4.34 0.49 3.90
N GLU A 106 5.42 -0.25 4.03
CA GLU A 106 5.38 -1.65 4.45
C GLU A 106 5.62 -1.73 5.95
N ARG A 107 4.83 -2.53 6.65
CA ARG A 107 4.95 -2.75 8.09
C ARG A 107 4.91 -4.23 8.42
N HIS A 108 5.88 -4.68 9.20
CA HIS A 108 5.95 -6.02 9.78
C HIS A 108 5.79 -5.92 11.29
N LEU A 109 4.75 -6.53 11.85
CA LEU A 109 4.46 -6.50 13.28
C LEU A 109 5.00 -7.76 13.97
N PHE A 110 6.33 -7.88 14.02
CA PHE A 110 7.01 -9.01 14.65
C PHE A 110 6.69 -9.14 16.15
N SER A 111 6.41 -8.03 16.84
CA SER A 111 6.03 -8.00 18.27
C SER A 111 4.73 -8.74 18.58
N LYS A 112 3.88 -8.97 17.57
CA LYS A 112 2.61 -9.68 17.74
C LYS A 112 2.75 -11.20 17.57
N ALA A 113 3.87 -11.68 17.03
CA ALA A 113 4.11 -13.10 16.85
C ALA A 113 4.56 -13.76 18.18
N PRO A 114 3.97 -14.89 18.59
CA PRO A 114 4.44 -15.64 19.73
C PRO A 114 5.86 -16.11 19.46
N TYR A 115 6.76 -15.87 20.42
CA TYR A 115 8.18 -16.22 20.38
C TYR A 115 9.09 -15.39 19.46
N SER A 116 8.60 -14.32 18.83
CA SER A 116 9.48 -13.40 18.11
C SER A 116 10.23 -12.46 19.08
N THR A 117 11.55 -12.38 18.93
CA THR A 117 12.39 -11.37 19.59
C THR A 117 12.73 -10.21 18.66
N MET A 118 12.17 -10.17 17.45
CA MET A 118 12.42 -9.13 16.47
C MET A 118 11.51 -7.92 16.74
N GLU A 119 12.07 -6.73 16.65
CA GLU A 119 11.31 -5.48 16.73
C GLU A 119 10.45 -5.31 15.48
N ASP A 120 9.32 -4.61 15.64
CA ASP A 120 8.48 -4.23 14.49
C ASP A 120 9.31 -3.45 13.47
N GLU A 121 9.14 -3.80 12.19
CA GLU A 121 9.85 -3.15 11.10
C GLU A 121 8.88 -2.30 10.29
N ILE A 122 9.24 -1.04 10.04
CA ILE A 122 8.48 -0.13 9.21
C ILE A 122 9.41 0.45 8.16
N ASN A 123 9.04 0.26 6.90
CA ASN A 123 9.79 0.73 5.74
C ASN A 123 8.89 1.57 4.85
N GLU A 124 9.40 2.71 4.40
CA GLU A 124 8.82 3.42 3.27
C GLU A 124 9.30 2.75 1.98
N VAL A 125 8.35 2.47 1.09
CA VAL A 125 8.60 1.74 -0.15
C VAL A 125 8.47 2.69 -1.32
N SER A 126 9.59 3.05 -1.94
CA SER A 126 9.58 3.77 -3.20
C SER A 126 9.35 2.80 -4.34
N MET A 127 8.42 3.13 -5.25
CA MET A 127 8.09 2.32 -6.43
C MET A 127 7.90 3.21 -7.64
N MET A 128 8.11 2.65 -8.83
CA MET A 128 7.85 3.32 -10.10
C MET A 128 6.53 2.85 -10.69
N TRP A 129 5.65 3.79 -11.06
CA TRP A 129 4.39 3.48 -11.74
C TRP A 129 4.58 3.47 -13.26
N ASP A 130 4.34 2.32 -13.89
CA ASP A 130 4.26 2.21 -15.35
C ASP A 130 2.81 2.45 -15.79
N ALA A 131 2.53 3.67 -16.27
CA ALA A 131 1.21 4.06 -16.72
C ALA A 131 0.70 3.26 -17.93
N LYS A 132 1.59 2.66 -18.74
CA LYS A 132 1.17 1.83 -19.89
C LYS A 132 0.72 0.45 -19.44
N LYS A 133 1.37 -0.11 -18.42
CA LYS A 133 1.03 -1.42 -17.86
C LYS A 133 0.03 -1.34 -16.71
N HIS A 134 -0.26 -0.13 -16.23
CA HIS A 134 -1.01 0.13 -15.01
C HIS A 134 -0.47 -0.69 -13.83
N ALA A 135 0.85 -0.63 -13.61
CA ALA A 135 1.50 -1.44 -12.58
C ALA A 135 2.70 -0.75 -11.94
N TYR A 136 2.88 -0.97 -10.64
CA TYR A 136 4.12 -0.64 -9.95
C TYR A 136 5.21 -1.67 -10.21
N HIS A 137 6.45 -1.21 -10.20
CA HIS A 137 7.63 -2.03 -10.26
C HIS A 137 8.81 -1.39 -9.52
N SER A 138 9.94 -2.10 -9.47
CA SER A 138 11.20 -1.65 -8.86
C SER A 138 11.05 -1.13 -7.42
N PRO A 139 10.49 -1.93 -6.49
CA PRO A 139 10.39 -1.52 -5.10
C PRO A 139 11.78 -1.32 -4.49
N ALA A 140 11.92 -0.24 -3.72
CA ALA A 140 13.10 0.07 -2.92
C ALA A 140 12.65 0.49 -1.52
N TRP A 141 13.33 -0.03 -0.50
CA TRP A 141 12.95 0.12 0.90
C TRP A 141 13.88 1.09 1.61
N THR A 142 13.29 2.00 2.37
CA THR A 142 13.99 2.90 3.28
C THR A 142 13.40 2.72 4.67
N LYS A 143 14.24 2.35 5.64
CA LYS A 143 13.81 2.22 7.03
C LYS A 143 13.34 3.57 7.57
N VAL A 144 12.21 3.58 8.25
CA VAL A 144 11.63 4.78 8.88
C VAL A 144 11.47 4.53 10.36
N GLU A 145 12.19 5.30 11.18
CA GLU A 145 12.24 5.07 12.62
C GLU A 145 11.00 5.55 13.38
N ASN A 146 10.14 6.35 12.76
CA ASN A 146 8.88 6.78 13.33
C ASN A 146 7.95 7.13 12.19
N VAL A 147 7.04 6.21 11.84
CA VAL A 147 6.01 6.58 10.87
C VAL A 147 5.01 7.50 11.54
N TRP A 148 4.53 7.24 12.77
CA TRP A 148 3.71 8.18 13.56
C TRP A 148 3.76 7.84 15.06
N LYS A 149 3.81 8.85 15.95
CA LYS A 149 3.39 8.74 17.37
C LYS A 149 1.91 9.09 17.49
#